data_AF-A0AAN5YN88-F1
#
_entry.id   AF-A0AAN5YN88-F1
#
_cell.length_a   1.000
_cell.length_b   1.000
_cell.length_c   1.000
_cell.angle_alpha   90.00
_cell.angle_beta   90.00
_cell.angle_gamma   90.00
#
_symmetry.space_group_name_H-M   'P 1'
#
loop_
_entity.id
_entity.type
_entity.pdbx_description
1 polymer ?
#
loop_
_entity_poly.entity_id
_entity_poly.type
_entity_poly.pdbx_seq_one_letter_code
_entity_poly.pdbx_strand_id
1 'polypeptide(L)'
;MESPPPASHVAKTKSGVTMRILRSRGFIEDQHASTTSQSELRGSPGALSSSGSRSDHLLSAGYLGPTSFVSVLGEGDGANELVPPADESTAASSVPAWWVKRAIEVVGHLVEFPTLKQLILEFYGVSQAAVIAAPFVLNALSQMQDTYHAYQLDQGETEIPALVATVLDNTRQKFNVPPTVDGAHFHRLYTGSCLRLEILGVVYALAGRASQFGLGRPKNKLLSSRFARRMLSASDTALETCKYLSPVNDLTLWLLHENLLLSTLVLGHLSSVTWHRLGELATCIFELGLHRDSDERTDLPDFLLESRRRLFAAVYQWDKSIATFLGRPPRISWRHSDCRLPLDISDEALTGSRELAQRSVTAEGWSFHAVYQRSGWIRLRFLISTFREEILELSLTKSSEDRDEQLRDVSRRSRQAWDSVPSHLHYTEDCWNTHQPISVKVMLIVSNLAFLYNEFLVQRLLVLNSTEYSTALVDVSSTILSTVLTFGRQQEWAVDIHRDFIWTLLLYGFPSASVLLRALQMHANTNQLPSVYPRGILVRHISVFISHLESMTGPGTANNAFFSRATRVFSRIMDEILAPEAATTTETSAVDSVDDLDVSLFSDFEGVGLLDTMDFASVLDQVWY
;
A
#
# COMPACT_ATOMS: atom_id res chain seq x y z
N MET A 1 -48.23 37.99 -21.40
CA MET A 1 -47.82 38.01 -22.81
C MET A 1 -46.34 37.68 -22.87
N GLU A 2 -45.87 36.61 -23.48
CA GLU A 2 -46.51 35.47 -24.14
C GLU A 2 -45.38 34.47 -24.44
N SER A 3 -45.77 33.20 -24.49
CA SER A 3 -44.96 31.97 -24.56
C SER A 3 -44.19 31.77 -25.90
N PRO A 4 -43.32 30.73 -26.02
CA PRO A 4 -42.37 30.46 -27.13
C PRO A 4 -43.04 29.69 -28.29
N PRO A 5 -42.41 29.40 -29.46
CA PRO A 5 -41.67 28.13 -29.74
C PRO A 5 -40.68 28.28 -30.97
N PRO A 6 -40.23 27.24 -31.76
CA PRO A 6 -40.48 25.80 -31.72
C PRO A 6 -39.27 24.84 -31.91
N ALA A 7 -39.63 23.56 -31.80
CA ALA A 7 -38.85 22.33 -31.93
C ALA A 7 -38.65 21.84 -33.39
N SER A 8 -37.96 20.69 -33.50
CA SER A 8 -37.69 19.80 -34.65
C SER A 8 -36.38 20.09 -35.42
N HIS A 9 -35.52 19.12 -35.75
CA HIS A 9 -35.83 17.83 -36.38
C HIS A 9 -34.88 16.67 -36.00
N VAL A 10 -35.51 15.51 -35.83
CA VAL A 10 -34.95 14.16 -35.78
C VAL A 10 -34.70 13.66 -37.21
N ALA A 11 -33.56 13.00 -37.45
CA ALA A 11 -33.34 12.16 -38.62
C ALA A 11 -33.09 10.70 -38.19
N LYS A 12 -33.95 9.81 -38.71
CA LYS A 12 -33.91 8.35 -38.64
C LYS A 12 -33.28 7.78 -39.91
N THR A 13 -32.50 6.70 -39.79
CA THR A 13 -32.38 5.59 -40.77
C THR A 13 -31.71 4.40 -40.04
N LYS A 14 -32.42 3.36 -39.57
CA LYS A 14 -32.87 2.11 -40.25
C LYS A 14 -31.80 1.35 -41.06
N SER A 15 -31.38 0.20 -40.52
CA SER A 15 -31.31 -1.16 -41.15
C SER A 15 -30.48 -2.04 -40.19
N GLY A 16 -30.86 -3.21 -39.67
CA GLY A 16 -31.60 -4.32 -40.26
C GLY A 16 -30.61 -5.40 -40.71
N VAL A 17 -30.87 -6.67 -40.33
CA VAL A 17 -30.28 -7.95 -40.82
C VAL A 17 -29.09 -8.49 -39.99
N THR A 18 -28.93 -9.77 -39.61
CA THR A 18 -29.77 -10.99 -39.54
C THR A 18 -28.93 -12.05 -38.80
N MET A 19 -29.56 -12.81 -37.89
CA MET A 19 -29.02 -14.05 -37.33
C MET A 19 -28.75 -15.09 -38.43
N ARG A 20 -27.54 -15.69 -38.43
CA ARG A 20 -27.28 -16.94 -39.15
C ARG A 20 -26.69 -17.99 -38.21
N ILE A 21 -27.58 -18.92 -37.87
CA ILE A 21 -27.31 -20.27 -37.39
C ILE A 21 -26.70 -21.06 -38.55
N LEU A 22 -25.59 -21.76 -38.31
CA LEU A 22 -25.16 -22.91 -39.11
C LEU A 22 -24.65 -23.99 -38.16
N ARG A 23 -25.46 -25.06 -38.04
CA ARG A 23 -25.07 -26.40 -37.60
C ARG A 23 -24.93 -27.25 -38.86
N SER A 24 -23.86 -28.05 -38.98
CA SER A 24 -23.96 -29.53 -39.01
C SER A 24 -22.67 -30.26 -39.48
N ARG A 25 -22.21 -31.19 -38.63
CA ARG A 25 -21.84 -32.62 -38.89
C ARG A 25 -20.66 -32.93 -39.85
N GLY A 26 -19.82 -33.95 -39.64
CA GLY A 26 -19.81 -35.11 -38.71
C GLY A 26 -18.38 -35.65 -38.54
N PHE A 27 -18.06 -36.28 -37.40
CA PHE A 27 -17.99 -37.75 -37.18
C PHE A 27 -16.80 -38.46 -37.84
N ILE A 28 -15.82 -38.87 -37.03
CA ILE A 28 -15.20 -40.21 -37.04
C ILE A 28 -14.95 -40.62 -35.57
N GLU A 29 -15.32 -41.86 -35.27
CA GLU A 29 -15.24 -42.61 -34.01
C GLU A 29 -13.79 -42.98 -33.65
N ASP A 30 -13.45 -43.13 -32.36
CA ASP A 30 -13.24 -44.47 -31.79
C ASP A 30 -13.02 -44.48 -30.27
N GLN A 31 -13.25 -45.66 -29.72
CA GLN A 31 -13.67 -45.99 -28.36
C GLN A 31 -12.54 -46.26 -27.33
N HIS A 32 -12.94 -46.17 -26.06
CA HIS A 32 -12.52 -46.93 -24.88
C HIS A 32 -11.02 -47.03 -24.51
N ALA A 33 -10.64 -46.44 -23.37
CA ALA A 33 -10.33 -47.22 -22.16
C ALA A 33 -9.96 -46.31 -20.97
N SER A 34 -10.57 -46.64 -19.83
CA SER A 34 -10.29 -46.20 -18.47
C SER A 34 -8.81 -46.37 -18.07
N THR A 35 -8.22 -45.36 -17.42
CA THR A 35 -7.24 -45.56 -16.35
C THR A 35 -7.05 -44.28 -15.53
N THR A 36 -7.36 -44.41 -14.24
CA THR A 36 -6.88 -43.70 -13.06
C THR A 36 -5.71 -42.74 -13.26
N SER A 37 -5.89 -41.44 -12.97
CA SER A 37 -4.78 -40.51 -12.70
C SER A 37 -4.80 -40.06 -11.24
N GLN A 38 -4.03 -40.77 -10.42
CA GLN A 38 -3.58 -40.28 -9.13
C GLN A 38 -2.50 -39.21 -9.34
N SER A 39 -2.60 -38.18 -8.50
CA SER A 39 -1.56 -37.26 -8.08
C SER A 39 -0.12 -37.80 -8.16
N GLU A 40 0.75 -37.13 -8.91
CA GLU A 40 2.20 -37.13 -8.65
C GLU A 40 2.76 -35.69 -8.74
N LEU A 41 2.63 -34.97 -7.63
CA LEU A 41 3.54 -33.92 -7.21
C LEU A 41 4.77 -34.59 -6.56
N ARG A 42 5.84 -34.84 -7.32
CA ARG A 42 7.21 -34.98 -6.79
C ARG A 42 8.25 -34.99 -7.91
N GLY A 43 8.89 -33.84 -8.11
CA GLY A 43 10.15 -33.72 -8.85
C GLY A 43 11.22 -33.19 -7.90
N SER A 44 12.18 -34.05 -7.57
CA SER A 44 13.24 -33.88 -6.56
C SER A 44 14.23 -32.74 -6.83
N PRO A 45 14.93 -32.23 -5.79
CA PRO A 45 16.00 -31.26 -5.91
C PRO A 45 17.30 -31.97 -6.34
N GLY A 46 17.76 -31.70 -7.55
CA GLY A 46 18.95 -32.35 -8.11
C GLY A 46 19.60 -31.53 -9.20
N ALA A 47 20.12 -30.35 -8.86
CA ALA A 47 21.07 -29.61 -9.70
C ALA A 47 21.85 -28.57 -8.86
N LEU A 48 22.60 -29.03 -7.87
CA LEU A 48 23.66 -28.24 -7.21
C LEU A 48 24.97 -29.01 -7.35
N SER A 49 25.59 -28.90 -8.52
CA SER A 49 27.03 -29.12 -8.75
C SER A 49 27.37 -28.95 -10.22
N SER A 50 27.30 -27.71 -10.71
CA SER A 50 28.18 -27.30 -11.79
C SER A 50 29.00 -26.11 -11.30
N SER A 51 30.27 -26.40 -11.08
CA SER A 51 31.35 -25.44 -10.81
C SER A 51 31.46 -24.46 -11.99
N GLY A 52 30.67 -23.38 -11.94
CA GLY A 52 30.89 -22.18 -12.71
C GLY A 52 31.41 -21.09 -11.77
N SER A 53 32.59 -20.57 -12.08
CA SER A 53 33.24 -19.44 -11.41
C SER A 53 32.23 -18.34 -11.01
N ARG A 54 31.87 -18.28 -9.71
CA ARG A 54 31.17 -17.13 -9.14
C ARG A 54 32.16 -15.97 -9.14
N SER A 55 31.97 -14.99 -10.02
CA SER A 55 32.57 -13.68 -9.82
C SER A 55 31.94 -13.08 -8.57
N ASP A 56 32.74 -12.91 -7.51
CA ASP A 56 32.33 -12.26 -6.26
C ASP A 56 32.08 -10.76 -6.52
N HIS A 57 30.88 -10.44 -6.99
CA HIS A 57 30.38 -9.07 -7.07
C HIS A 57 29.94 -8.62 -5.67
N LEU A 58 30.90 -8.27 -4.82
CA LEU A 58 30.62 -7.72 -3.50
C LEU A 58 30.18 -6.26 -3.64
N LEU A 59 28.88 -6.02 -3.52
CA LEU A 59 28.32 -4.66 -3.43
C LEU A 59 28.62 -4.07 -2.04
N SER A 60 28.76 -2.74 -1.97
CA SER A 60 29.03 -2.02 -0.72
C SER A 60 27.96 -2.32 0.35
N ALA A 61 28.39 -2.44 1.60
CA ALA A 61 27.52 -2.75 2.75
C ALA A 61 26.57 -1.58 3.15
N GLY A 62 26.69 -0.42 2.51
CA GLY A 62 25.88 0.76 2.79
C GLY A 62 26.27 1.43 4.11
N TYR A 63 25.28 2.03 4.78
CA TYR A 63 25.41 2.70 6.07
C TYR A 63 25.88 1.73 7.16
N LEU A 64 26.97 2.10 7.84
CA LEU A 64 27.52 1.36 8.98
C LEU A 64 27.33 2.17 10.26
N GLY A 65 26.62 1.59 11.23
CA GLY A 65 26.37 2.22 12.52
C GLY A 65 27.54 2.10 13.52
N PRO A 66 27.41 2.71 14.71
CA PRO A 66 28.47 2.77 15.72
C PRO A 66 28.88 1.41 16.30
N THR A 67 28.05 0.36 16.15
CA THR A 67 28.35 -1.00 16.58
C THR A 67 28.91 -1.89 15.47
N SER A 68 29.21 -1.32 14.28
CA SER A 68 29.83 -2.04 13.17
C SER A 68 31.18 -2.62 13.56
N PHE A 69 31.56 -3.77 13.00
CA PHE A 69 32.90 -4.37 13.21
C PHE A 69 34.05 -3.44 12.79
N VAL A 70 33.74 -2.43 11.96
CA VAL A 70 34.68 -1.42 11.46
C VAL A 70 34.76 -0.20 12.39
N SER A 71 33.75 0.07 13.23
CA SER A 71 33.70 1.29 14.05
C SER A 71 34.81 1.36 15.10
N VAL A 72 35.34 0.21 15.54
CA VAL A 72 36.43 0.09 16.52
C VAL A 72 37.77 0.56 15.96
N LEU A 73 37.92 0.54 14.64
CA LEU A 73 39.17 0.91 13.96
C LEU A 73 39.33 2.42 13.76
N GLY A 74 38.29 3.21 14.09
CA GLY A 74 38.24 4.65 13.84
C GLY A 74 38.19 4.99 12.35
N GLU A 75 38.12 6.27 12.00
CA GLU A 75 38.23 6.77 10.61
C GLU A 75 39.69 6.72 10.10
N GLY A 76 40.38 5.59 10.28
CA GLY A 76 41.73 5.34 9.77
C GLY A 76 41.74 4.43 8.53
N ASP A 77 42.85 4.42 7.79
CA ASP A 77 43.02 3.61 6.56
C ASP A 77 42.61 2.12 6.72
N GLY A 78 42.86 1.51 7.90
CA GLY A 78 42.51 0.11 8.15
C GLY A 78 41.01 -0.20 8.21
N ALA A 79 40.14 0.79 8.45
CA ALA A 79 38.69 0.62 8.41
C ALA A 79 38.17 0.49 6.96
N ASN A 80 38.75 1.28 6.05
CA ASN A 80 38.44 1.27 4.62
C ASN A 80 39.02 0.04 3.90
N GLU A 81 40.03 -0.63 4.46
CA GLU A 81 40.57 -1.88 3.90
C GLU A 81 39.65 -3.09 4.17
N LEU A 82 38.86 -3.06 5.25
CA LEU A 82 38.00 -4.18 5.66
C LEU A 82 36.58 -4.11 5.09
N VAL A 83 36.13 -2.90 4.74
CA VAL A 83 34.95 -2.73 3.89
C VAL A 83 35.45 -2.81 2.46
N PRO A 84 34.99 -3.76 1.63
CA PRO A 84 35.42 -3.79 0.23
C PRO A 84 35.19 -2.39 -0.37
N PRO A 85 36.25 -1.74 -0.91
CA PRO A 85 36.13 -0.39 -1.43
C PRO A 85 35.08 -0.38 -2.54
N ALA A 86 34.26 0.67 -2.57
CA ALA A 86 33.17 0.78 -3.53
C ALA A 86 33.64 0.90 -5.00
N ASP A 87 34.94 1.05 -5.26
CA ASP A 87 35.60 1.08 -6.57
C ASP A 87 37.05 0.58 -6.32
N GLU A 88 37.69 -0.29 -7.12
CA GLU A 88 38.00 -0.14 -8.54
C GLU A 88 38.04 -1.54 -9.22
N SER A 89 37.43 -1.67 -10.41
CA SER A 89 37.46 -2.83 -11.33
C SER A 89 36.20 -3.73 -11.45
N THR A 90 34.99 -3.15 -11.51
CA THR A 90 33.81 -3.84 -12.12
C THR A 90 33.72 -3.65 -13.64
N ALA A 91 34.65 -2.92 -14.25
CA ALA A 91 34.67 -2.64 -15.69
C ALA A 91 34.92 -3.87 -16.59
N ALA A 92 35.34 -5.02 -16.04
CA ALA A 92 35.85 -6.14 -16.86
C ALA A 92 34.91 -7.35 -17.01
N SER A 93 33.81 -7.48 -16.26
CA SER A 93 32.84 -8.56 -16.53
C SER A 93 31.73 -8.07 -17.45
N SER A 94 31.49 -8.81 -18.54
CA SER A 94 30.30 -8.61 -19.36
C SER A 94 29.05 -8.94 -18.52
N VAL A 95 27.99 -8.14 -18.69
CA VAL A 95 26.69 -8.47 -18.09
C VAL A 95 26.26 -9.84 -18.63
N PRO A 96 25.93 -10.82 -17.76
CA PRO A 96 25.48 -12.12 -18.23
C PRO A 96 24.30 -12.00 -19.21
N ALA A 97 24.28 -12.84 -20.25
CA ALA A 97 23.27 -12.79 -21.32
C ALA A 97 21.82 -12.84 -20.79
N TRP A 98 21.60 -13.50 -19.65
CA TRP A 98 20.32 -13.50 -18.96
C TRP A 98 19.86 -12.09 -18.55
N TRP A 99 20.71 -11.31 -17.91
CA TRP A 99 20.37 -9.95 -17.48
C TRP A 99 20.22 -8.99 -18.65
N VAL A 100 20.98 -9.20 -19.74
CA VAL A 100 20.77 -8.47 -20.99
C VAL A 100 19.39 -8.74 -21.55
N LYS A 101 18.96 -10.01 -21.60
CA LYS A 101 17.59 -10.38 -22.03
C LYS A 101 16.51 -9.71 -21.17
N ARG A 102 16.68 -9.72 -19.85
CA ARG A 102 15.73 -9.07 -18.92
C ARG A 102 15.68 -7.55 -19.15
N ALA A 103 16.80 -6.90 -19.39
CA ALA A 103 16.83 -5.48 -19.74
C ALA A 103 16.16 -5.18 -21.09
N ILE A 104 16.30 -6.05 -22.10
CA ILE A 104 15.56 -5.94 -23.37
C ILE A 104 14.05 -5.99 -23.11
N GLU A 105 13.59 -6.92 -22.27
CA GLU A 105 12.16 -7.02 -21.89
C GLU A 105 11.66 -5.72 -21.24
N VAL A 106 12.43 -5.15 -20.31
CA VAL A 106 12.11 -3.89 -19.62
C VAL A 106 12.03 -2.74 -20.62
N VAL A 107 13.09 -2.51 -21.39
CA VAL A 107 13.13 -1.42 -22.38
C VAL A 107 12.06 -1.59 -23.45
N GLY A 108 11.74 -2.82 -23.84
CA GLY A 108 10.70 -3.13 -24.83
C GLY A 108 9.29 -2.63 -24.44
N HIS A 109 9.01 -2.44 -23.14
CA HIS A 109 7.75 -1.84 -22.69
C HIS A 109 7.62 -0.34 -23.02
N LEU A 110 8.70 0.35 -23.41
CA LEU A 110 8.65 1.73 -23.89
C LEU A 110 7.82 1.89 -25.17
N VAL A 111 7.51 0.80 -25.91
CA VAL A 111 6.55 0.86 -27.03
C VAL A 111 5.19 1.45 -26.61
N GLU A 112 4.83 1.32 -25.33
CA GLU A 112 3.58 1.80 -24.75
C GLU A 112 3.69 3.19 -24.11
N PHE A 113 4.82 3.88 -24.33
CA PHE A 113 5.14 5.15 -23.68
C PHE A 113 4.02 6.20 -23.74
N PRO A 114 3.25 6.39 -24.84
CA PRO A 114 2.14 7.33 -24.85
C PRO A 114 1.09 7.05 -23.77
N THR A 115 0.76 5.77 -23.56
CA THR A 115 -0.17 5.32 -22.52
C THR A 115 0.43 5.51 -21.13
N LEU A 116 1.72 5.17 -20.95
CA LEU A 116 2.43 5.36 -19.68
C LEU A 116 2.43 6.84 -19.27
N LYS A 117 2.83 7.72 -20.20
CA LYS A 117 2.90 9.16 -19.98
C LYS A 117 1.54 9.74 -19.63
N GLN A 118 0.49 9.39 -20.37
CA GLN A 118 -0.87 9.86 -20.10
C GLN A 118 -1.32 9.46 -18.69
N LEU A 119 -1.20 8.18 -18.34
CA LEU A 119 -1.62 7.65 -17.05
C LEU A 119 -0.91 8.33 -15.88
N ILE A 120 0.39 8.58 -16.00
CA ILE A 120 1.18 9.18 -14.93
C ILE A 120 0.87 10.68 -14.80
N LEU A 121 0.67 11.40 -15.90
CA LEU A 121 0.24 12.81 -15.86
C LEU A 121 -1.12 12.96 -15.17
N GLU A 122 -2.09 12.11 -15.51
CA GLU A 122 -3.39 12.08 -14.86
C GLU A 122 -3.24 11.74 -13.36
N PHE A 123 -2.42 10.75 -13.02
CA PHE A 123 -2.17 10.35 -11.64
C PHE A 123 -1.61 11.50 -10.80
N TYR A 124 -0.56 12.18 -11.25
CA TYR A 124 -0.01 13.33 -10.52
C TYR A 124 -0.93 14.55 -10.51
N GLY A 125 -1.83 14.68 -11.49
CA GLY A 125 -2.84 15.73 -11.54
C GLY A 125 -3.95 15.58 -10.49
N VAL A 126 -4.26 14.35 -10.05
CA VAL A 126 -5.36 14.09 -9.11
C VAL A 126 -4.92 13.53 -7.76
N SER A 127 -3.80 12.81 -7.70
CA SER A 127 -3.37 12.07 -6.52
C SER A 127 -2.82 12.97 -5.42
N GLN A 128 -3.36 12.80 -4.21
CA GLN A 128 -2.86 13.43 -2.99
C GLN A 128 -1.93 12.50 -2.19
N ALA A 129 -1.67 11.29 -2.67
CA ALA A 129 -0.91 10.26 -1.94
C ALA A 129 0.44 9.91 -2.58
N ALA A 130 0.84 10.56 -3.68
CA ALA A 130 2.14 10.31 -4.31
C ALA A 130 3.29 10.80 -3.41
N VAL A 131 4.30 9.95 -3.20
CA VAL A 131 5.43 10.22 -2.30
C VAL A 131 6.60 10.86 -3.03
N ILE A 132 6.90 10.37 -4.23
CA ILE A 132 7.92 10.95 -5.10
C ILE A 132 7.39 12.30 -5.60
N ALA A 133 8.22 13.33 -5.55
CA ALA A 133 7.81 14.66 -5.99
C ALA A 133 7.55 14.67 -7.51
N ALA A 134 6.49 15.34 -7.93
CA ALA A 134 6.05 15.38 -9.32
C ALA A 134 7.16 15.83 -10.29
N PRO A 135 7.93 16.90 -10.01
CA PRO A 135 9.00 17.30 -10.92
C PRO A 135 10.01 16.20 -11.23
N PHE A 136 10.34 15.32 -10.28
CA PHE A 136 11.29 14.23 -10.49
C PHE A 136 10.79 13.17 -11.47
N VAL A 137 9.48 12.95 -11.54
CA VAL A 137 8.88 11.98 -12.46
C VAL A 137 8.42 12.65 -13.76
N LEU A 138 7.74 13.80 -13.68
CA LEU A 138 7.18 14.47 -14.86
C LEU A 138 8.27 15.02 -15.78
N ASN A 139 9.37 15.56 -15.24
CA ASN A 139 10.50 15.99 -16.07
C ASN A 139 11.19 14.77 -16.70
N ALA A 140 11.27 13.64 -15.96
CA ALA A 140 11.81 12.40 -16.51
C ALA A 140 10.96 11.84 -17.65
N LEU A 141 9.63 11.88 -17.54
CA LEU A 141 8.73 11.54 -18.63
C LEU A 141 8.91 12.48 -19.83
N SER A 142 9.16 13.77 -19.61
CA SER A 142 9.43 14.69 -20.72
C SER A 142 10.66 14.25 -21.51
N GLN A 143 11.77 13.93 -20.84
CA GLN A 143 13.01 13.48 -21.49
C GLN A 143 12.87 12.09 -22.13
N MET A 144 12.15 11.17 -21.48
CA MET A 144 11.87 9.85 -22.05
C MET A 144 11.03 9.92 -23.33
N GLN A 145 10.25 10.98 -23.53
CA GLN A 145 9.51 11.17 -24.78
C GLN A 145 10.45 11.38 -25.97
N ASP A 146 11.56 12.09 -25.75
CA ASP A 146 12.56 12.30 -26.80
C ASP A 146 13.25 10.96 -27.13
N THR A 147 13.55 10.15 -26.12
CA THR A 147 14.04 8.77 -26.30
C THR A 147 13.04 7.90 -27.07
N TYR A 148 11.74 8.02 -26.78
CA TYR A 148 10.69 7.28 -27.48
C TYR A 148 10.53 7.71 -28.95
N HIS A 149 10.62 9.00 -29.23
CA HIS A 149 10.52 9.50 -30.61
C HIS A 149 11.71 9.07 -31.46
N ALA A 150 12.92 9.08 -30.90
CA ALA A 150 14.09 8.49 -31.56
C ALA A 150 13.82 7.01 -31.91
N TYR A 151 13.39 6.24 -30.91
CA TYR A 151 13.01 4.83 -31.07
C TYR A 151 11.97 4.59 -32.18
N GLN A 152 10.95 5.45 -32.31
CA GLN A 152 9.92 5.32 -33.34
C GLN A 152 10.46 5.57 -34.76
N LEU A 153 11.47 6.42 -34.91
CA LEU A 153 12.03 6.78 -36.22
C LEU A 153 12.88 5.65 -36.82
N ASP A 154 13.53 4.82 -36.00
CA ASP A 154 14.39 3.70 -36.44
C ASP A 154 13.66 2.34 -36.54
N GLN A 155 12.35 2.29 -36.29
CA GLN A 155 11.55 1.05 -36.21
C GLN A 155 12.06 -0.02 -35.21
N GLY A 156 13.05 0.31 -34.37
CA GLY A 156 13.55 -0.57 -33.31
C GLY A 156 14.50 -1.69 -33.76
N GLU A 157 15.02 -1.68 -35.00
CA GLU A 157 15.92 -2.74 -35.48
C GLU A 157 17.38 -2.53 -35.02
N THR A 158 17.87 -1.29 -34.94
CA THR A 158 19.25 -0.95 -34.54
C THR A 158 19.34 -0.25 -33.19
N GLU A 159 18.34 0.56 -32.85
CA GLU A 159 18.37 1.40 -31.64
C GLU A 159 18.04 0.67 -30.33
N ILE A 160 17.28 -0.44 -30.32
CA ILE A 160 16.95 -1.15 -29.07
C ILE A 160 18.18 -1.77 -28.41
N PRO A 161 19.03 -2.54 -29.12
CA PRO A 161 20.24 -3.09 -28.51
C PRO A 161 21.19 -1.98 -28.01
N ALA A 162 21.31 -0.87 -28.74
CA ALA A 162 22.15 0.27 -28.35
C ALA A 162 21.60 1.00 -27.10
N LEU A 163 20.29 1.22 -27.05
CA LEU A 163 19.62 1.80 -25.88
C LEU A 163 19.73 0.87 -24.67
N VAL A 164 19.53 -0.43 -24.85
CA VAL A 164 19.69 -1.43 -23.78
C VAL A 164 21.13 -1.44 -23.26
N ALA A 165 22.13 -1.42 -24.14
CA ALA A 165 23.53 -1.34 -23.74
C ALA A 165 23.81 -0.06 -22.93
N THR A 166 23.34 1.09 -23.41
CA THR A 166 23.49 2.39 -22.70
C THR A 166 22.82 2.36 -21.33
N VAL A 167 21.59 1.84 -21.25
CA VAL A 167 20.82 1.75 -20.00
C VAL A 167 21.49 0.79 -19.02
N LEU A 168 22.00 -0.35 -19.48
CA LEU A 168 22.75 -1.29 -18.66
C LEU A 168 24.05 -0.68 -18.14
N ASP A 169 24.82 -0.03 -19.00
CA ASP A 169 26.08 0.61 -18.63
C ASP A 169 25.84 1.72 -17.60
N ASN A 170 24.85 2.58 -17.84
CA ASN A 170 24.44 3.59 -16.86
C ASN A 170 24.01 2.96 -15.54
N THR A 171 23.17 1.91 -15.57
CA THR A 171 22.66 1.26 -14.36
C THR A 171 23.79 0.63 -13.53
N ARG A 172 24.83 0.09 -14.17
CA ARG A 172 26.00 -0.47 -13.49
C ARG A 172 26.85 0.57 -12.77
N GLN A 173 26.86 1.81 -13.26
CA GLN A 173 27.60 2.88 -12.60
C GLN A 173 26.91 3.27 -11.29
N LYS A 174 27.71 3.56 -10.27
CA LYS A 174 27.24 4.08 -8.99
C LYS A 174 26.44 5.37 -9.22
N PHE A 175 25.23 5.42 -8.66
CA PHE A 175 24.38 6.61 -8.75
C PHE A 175 24.86 7.68 -7.76
N ASN A 176 25.71 8.59 -8.23
CA ASN A 176 26.25 9.69 -7.44
C ASN A 176 25.44 10.97 -7.68
N VAL A 177 25.01 11.62 -6.60
CA VAL A 177 24.29 12.90 -6.65
C VAL A 177 25.25 14.02 -6.18
N PRO A 178 25.72 14.89 -7.08
CA PRO A 178 26.63 15.97 -6.71
C PRO A 178 25.96 16.94 -5.72
N PRO A 179 26.67 17.46 -4.69
CA PRO A 179 26.10 18.43 -3.75
C PRO A 179 25.59 19.71 -4.43
N THR A 180 26.14 20.04 -5.60
CA THR A 180 25.82 21.25 -6.37
C THR A 180 24.61 21.10 -7.30
N VAL A 181 24.04 19.90 -7.45
CA VAL A 181 22.88 19.71 -8.33
C VAL A 181 21.65 20.36 -7.68
N ASP A 182 20.87 21.10 -8.47
CA ASP A 182 19.59 21.61 -8.01
C ASP A 182 18.46 20.58 -8.25
N GLY A 183 17.35 20.73 -7.53
CA GLY A 183 16.23 19.80 -7.64
C GLY A 183 15.55 19.84 -9.00
N ALA A 184 15.53 20.99 -9.69
CA ALA A 184 14.94 21.13 -11.01
C ALA A 184 15.68 20.31 -12.08
N HIS A 185 17.00 20.20 -11.95
CA HIS A 185 17.88 19.50 -12.88
C HIS A 185 18.26 18.10 -12.44
N PHE A 186 17.88 17.67 -11.23
CA PHE A 186 18.13 16.33 -10.71
C PHE A 186 17.75 15.21 -11.68
N HIS A 187 16.61 15.34 -12.37
CA HIS A 187 16.15 14.36 -13.36
C HIS A 187 17.16 14.04 -14.48
N ARG A 188 18.07 14.96 -14.82
CA ARG A 188 19.08 14.76 -15.86
C ARG A 188 20.09 13.67 -15.50
N LEU A 189 20.25 13.36 -14.20
CA LEU A 189 21.16 12.31 -13.73
C LEU A 189 20.68 10.88 -14.06
N TYR A 190 19.41 10.72 -14.44
CA TYR A 190 18.83 9.40 -14.70
C TYR A 190 17.92 9.34 -15.93
N THR A 191 18.02 10.33 -16.84
CA THR A 191 17.21 10.44 -18.06
C THR A 191 18.08 10.82 -19.26
N GLY A 192 17.50 10.83 -20.47
CA GLY A 192 18.23 11.11 -21.70
C GLY A 192 19.39 10.12 -21.89
N SER A 193 20.60 10.63 -22.13
CA SER A 193 21.81 9.80 -22.24
C SER A 193 22.20 9.08 -20.94
N CYS A 194 21.68 9.53 -19.79
CA CYS A 194 21.91 8.95 -18.48
C CYS A 194 20.75 8.03 -18.05
N LEU A 195 19.88 7.61 -18.97
CA LEU A 195 18.72 6.77 -18.64
C LEU A 195 19.16 5.47 -17.96
N ARG A 196 18.46 5.12 -16.87
CA ARG A 196 18.73 3.91 -16.06
C ARG A 196 17.50 3.01 -15.93
N LEU A 197 17.71 1.75 -15.57
CA LEU A 197 16.62 0.77 -15.36
C LEU A 197 15.73 1.14 -14.16
N GLU A 198 16.28 1.77 -13.11
CA GLU A 198 15.52 2.08 -11.90
C GLU A 198 14.31 2.97 -12.23
N ILE A 199 14.52 4.05 -12.98
CA ILE A 199 13.45 5.00 -13.34
C ILE A 199 12.43 4.38 -14.31
N LEU A 200 12.85 3.47 -15.19
CA LEU A 200 11.92 2.73 -16.06
C LEU A 200 10.98 1.88 -15.21
N GLY A 201 11.53 1.16 -14.23
CA GLY A 201 10.74 0.39 -13.28
C GLY A 201 9.75 1.25 -12.48
N VAL A 202 10.15 2.47 -12.08
CA VAL A 202 9.29 3.43 -11.37
C VAL A 202 8.13 3.87 -12.27
N VAL A 203 8.41 4.20 -13.53
CA VAL A 203 7.41 4.59 -14.52
C VAL A 203 6.40 3.46 -14.76
N TYR A 204 6.86 2.20 -14.90
CA TYR A 204 5.94 1.07 -15.05
C TYR A 204 5.09 0.87 -13.80
N ALA A 205 5.68 0.94 -12.60
CA ALA A 205 4.92 0.81 -11.36
C ALA A 205 3.84 1.90 -11.23
N LEU A 206 4.20 3.16 -11.47
CA LEU A 206 3.26 4.29 -11.42
C LEU A 206 2.15 4.16 -12.46
N ALA A 207 2.46 3.83 -13.72
CA ALA A 207 1.46 3.64 -14.76
C ALA A 207 0.52 2.46 -14.44
N GLY A 208 1.07 1.36 -13.93
CA GLY A 208 0.29 0.22 -13.45
C GLY A 208 -0.69 0.63 -12.35
N ARG A 209 -0.24 1.43 -11.38
CA ARG A 209 -1.09 1.95 -10.29
C ARG A 209 -2.17 2.88 -10.84
N ALA A 210 -1.78 3.85 -11.66
CA ALA A 210 -2.70 4.81 -12.28
C ALA A 210 -3.83 4.10 -13.05
N SER A 211 -3.51 3.03 -13.78
CA SER A 211 -4.51 2.24 -14.50
C SER A 211 -5.57 1.60 -13.58
N GLN A 212 -5.24 1.32 -12.32
CA GLN A 212 -6.17 0.74 -11.33
C GLN A 212 -7.11 1.78 -10.71
N PHE A 213 -6.81 3.08 -10.84
CA PHE A 213 -7.62 4.19 -10.36
C PHE A 213 -8.58 4.75 -11.43
N GLY A 214 -8.89 3.99 -12.48
CA GLY A 214 -9.82 4.44 -13.52
C GLY A 214 -9.27 5.53 -14.47
N LEU A 215 -7.99 5.90 -14.30
CA LEU A 215 -7.30 6.88 -15.14
C LEU A 215 -6.98 6.29 -16.52
N GLY A 216 -6.96 7.13 -17.56
CA GLY A 216 -6.69 6.77 -18.96
C GLY A 216 -7.83 6.03 -19.67
N ARG A 217 -7.52 5.44 -20.85
CA ARG A 217 -8.44 4.57 -21.62
C ARG A 217 -8.04 3.10 -21.41
N PRO A 218 -8.72 2.36 -20.52
CA PRO A 218 -10.00 1.77 -20.89
C PRO A 218 -11.05 1.71 -19.76
N LYS A 219 -12.32 1.99 -20.08
CA LYS A 219 -13.51 1.82 -19.21
C LYS A 219 -13.77 0.37 -18.74
N ASN A 220 -12.89 -0.58 -19.07
CA ASN A 220 -13.03 -2.00 -18.79
C ASN A 220 -12.05 -2.44 -17.70
N LYS A 221 -12.59 -2.79 -16.52
CA LYS A 221 -11.84 -3.24 -15.34
C LYS A 221 -10.89 -4.41 -15.64
N LEU A 222 -11.25 -5.33 -16.53
CA LEU A 222 -10.43 -6.50 -16.87
C LEU A 222 -9.16 -6.09 -17.63
N LEU A 223 -9.27 -5.14 -18.58
CA LEU A 223 -8.15 -4.66 -19.37
C LEU A 223 -7.17 -3.86 -18.49
N SER A 224 -7.70 -2.98 -17.63
CA SER A 224 -6.91 -2.28 -16.61
C SER A 224 -6.17 -3.26 -15.70
N SER A 225 -6.83 -4.32 -15.22
CA SER A 225 -6.22 -5.35 -14.37
C SER A 225 -5.11 -6.15 -15.08
N ARG A 226 -5.28 -6.47 -16.37
CA ARG A 226 -4.22 -7.10 -17.18
C ARG A 226 -3.03 -6.16 -17.41
N PHE A 227 -3.30 -4.89 -17.70
CA PHE A 227 -2.26 -3.88 -17.86
C PHE A 227 -1.43 -3.73 -16.58
N ALA A 228 -2.08 -3.57 -15.42
CA ALA A 228 -1.40 -3.46 -14.13
C ALA A 228 -0.53 -4.69 -13.79
N ARG A 229 -1.01 -5.90 -14.08
CA ARG A 229 -0.22 -7.14 -13.91
C ARG A 229 1.04 -7.14 -14.77
N ARG A 230 0.94 -6.73 -16.03
CA ARG A 230 2.09 -6.65 -16.93
C ARG A 230 3.08 -5.57 -16.48
N MET A 231 2.59 -4.40 -16.06
CA MET A 231 3.43 -3.35 -15.51
C MET A 231 4.14 -3.76 -14.21
N LEU A 232 3.47 -4.55 -13.36
CA LEU A 232 4.08 -5.14 -12.18
C LEU A 232 5.23 -6.08 -12.58
N SER A 233 5.01 -6.96 -13.55
CA SER A 233 6.05 -7.86 -14.07
C SER A 233 7.23 -7.10 -14.68
N ALA A 234 6.99 -6.00 -15.40
CA ALA A 234 8.03 -5.15 -15.96
C ALA A 234 8.84 -4.44 -14.86
N SER A 235 8.15 -3.90 -13.85
CA SER A 235 8.76 -3.27 -12.67
C SER A 235 9.59 -4.27 -11.85
N ASP A 236 9.09 -5.49 -11.66
CA ASP A 236 9.81 -6.58 -10.98
C ASP A 236 11.09 -6.97 -11.72
N THR A 237 10.99 -7.08 -13.04
CA THR A 237 12.15 -7.37 -13.90
C THR A 237 13.20 -6.28 -13.81
N ALA A 238 12.78 -5.01 -13.85
CA ALA A 238 13.68 -3.88 -13.69
C ALA A 238 14.36 -3.93 -12.32
N LEU A 239 13.60 -4.18 -11.26
CA LEU A 239 14.09 -4.24 -9.88
C LEU A 239 15.11 -5.37 -9.66
N GLU A 240 14.80 -6.59 -10.09
CA GLU A 240 15.72 -7.73 -10.02
C GLU A 240 17.04 -7.45 -10.75
N THR A 241 16.94 -6.82 -11.93
CA THR A 241 18.11 -6.47 -12.73
C THR A 241 18.93 -5.37 -12.06
N CYS A 242 18.29 -4.34 -11.49
CA CYS A 242 18.98 -3.26 -10.76
C CYS A 242 19.73 -3.81 -9.55
N LYS A 243 19.13 -4.71 -8.77
CA LYS A 243 19.77 -5.34 -7.60
C LYS A 243 21.04 -6.11 -7.95
N TYR A 244 21.08 -6.70 -9.16
CA TYR A 244 22.27 -7.39 -9.63
C TYR A 244 23.37 -6.43 -10.12
N LEU A 245 22.98 -5.30 -10.74
CA LEU A 245 23.91 -4.41 -11.42
C LEU A 245 24.43 -3.25 -10.57
N SER A 246 23.66 -2.81 -9.57
CA SER A 246 23.89 -1.55 -8.86
C SER A 246 23.68 -1.72 -7.35
N PRO A 247 24.53 -1.11 -6.50
CA PRO A 247 24.23 -0.92 -5.09
C PRO A 247 22.89 -0.17 -4.89
N VAL A 248 22.31 -0.30 -3.70
CA VAL A 248 21.11 0.45 -3.34
C VAL A 248 21.37 1.95 -3.42
N ASN A 249 20.43 2.67 -4.05
CA ASN A 249 20.46 4.11 -4.25
C ASN A 249 19.04 4.69 -4.18
N ASP A 250 18.89 6.01 -4.27
CA ASP A 250 17.60 6.71 -4.15
C ASP A 250 16.55 6.22 -5.16
N LEU A 251 16.94 5.95 -6.41
CA LEU A 251 16.03 5.47 -7.44
C LEU A 251 15.59 4.02 -7.18
N THR A 252 16.48 3.19 -6.63
CA THR A 252 16.13 1.83 -6.19
C THR A 252 15.07 1.86 -5.09
N LEU A 253 15.16 2.80 -4.14
CA LEU A 253 14.14 2.96 -3.11
C LEU A 253 12.81 3.46 -3.66
N TRP A 254 12.84 4.39 -4.63
CA TRP A 254 11.64 4.82 -5.35
C TRP A 254 10.98 3.66 -6.10
N LEU A 255 11.78 2.84 -6.78
CA LEU A 255 11.33 1.65 -7.48
C LEU A 255 10.68 0.65 -6.51
N LEU A 256 11.37 0.29 -5.43
CA LEU A 256 10.84 -0.61 -4.40
C LEU A 256 9.53 -0.10 -3.79
N HIS A 257 9.45 1.19 -3.49
CA HIS A 257 8.25 1.82 -2.94
C HIS A 257 7.07 1.76 -3.93
N GLU A 258 7.24 2.22 -5.16
CA GLU A 258 6.17 2.22 -6.15
C GLU A 258 5.75 0.80 -6.54
N ASN A 259 6.72 -0.12 -6.60
CA ASN A 259 6.48 -1.52 -6.85
C ASN A 259 5.70 -2.19 -5.72
N LEU A 260 6.02 -1.91 -4.44
CA LEU A 260 5.25 -2.35 -3.27
C LEU A 260 3.79 -1.89 -3.39
N LEU A 261 3.58 -0.61 -3.70
CA LEU A 261 2.23 -0.05 -3.83
C LEU A 261 1.47 -0.68 -5.01
N LEU A 262 2.11 -0.93 -6.15
CA LEU A 262 1.46 -1.66 -7.24
C LEU A 262 1.14 -3.12 -6.85
N SER A 263 2.04 -3.77 -6.10
CA SER A 263 1.87 -5.16 -5.65
C SER A 263 0.64 -5.30 -4.74
N THR A 264 0.40 -4.34 -3.83
CA THR A 264 -0.82 -4.35 -3.00
C THR A 264 -2.09 -4.33 -3.84
N LEU A 265 -2.13 -3.53 -4.92
CA LEU A 265 -3.30 -3.40 -5.80
C LEU A 265 -3.54 -4.62 -6.69
N VAL A 266 -2.46 -5.29 -7.11
CA VAL A 266 -2.51 -6.41 -8.06
C VAL A 266 -2.66 -7.77 -7.37
N LEU A 267 -1.89 -7.99 -6.30
CA LEU A 267 -1.82 -9.25 -5.56
C LEU A 267 -2.75 -9.28 -4.34
N GLY A 268 -3.23 -8.11 -3.90
CA GLY A 268 -4.11 -7.96 -2.74
C GLY A 268 -3.37 -7.70 -1.43
N HIS A 269 -4.12 -7.19 -0.45
CA HIS A 269 -3.63 -6.83 0.88
C HIS A 269 -3.33 -8.04 1.78
N LEU A 270 -3.60 -9.28 1.37
CA LEU A 270 -3.27 -10.46 2.16
C LEU A 270 -2.08 -11.23 1.60
N SER A 271 -1.48 -10.75 0.50
CA SER A 271 -0.37 -11.44 -0.16
C SER A 271 0.93 -11.37 0.64
N SER A 272 1.50 -12.53 0.96
CA SER A 272 2.82 -12.63 1.59
C SER A 272 3.93 -11.99 0.76
N VAL A 273 3.84 -12.06 -0.58
CA VAL A 273 4.80 -11.45 -1.51
C VAL A 273 4.89 -9.94 -1.29
N THR A 274 3.74 -9.26 -1.17
CA THR A 274 3.67 -7.83 -0.90
C THR A 274 4.36 -7.48 0.43
N TRP A 275 4.21 -8.33 1.45
CA TRP A 275 4.81 -8.10 2.77
C TRP A 275 6.31 -8.40 2.84
N HIS A 276 6.80 -9.36 2.05
CA HIS A 276 8.23 -9.57 1.87
C HIS A 276 8.89 -8.36 1.19
N ARG A 277 8.23 -7.75 0.20
CA ARG A 277 8.71 -6.52 -0.45
C ARG A 277 8.83 -5.34 0.54
N LEU A 278 7.90 -5.20 1.48
CA LEU A 278 8.02 -4.18 2.53
C LEU A 278 9.23 -4.45 3.44
N GLY A 279 9.50 -5.71 3.77
CA GLY A 279 10.70 -6.09 4.51
C GLY A 279 11.99 -5.75 3.77
N GLU A 280 12.04 -6.02 2.48
CA GLU A 280 13.16 -5.63 1.62
C GLU A 280 13.34 -4.10 1.56
N LEU A 281 12.26 -3.35 1.36
CA LEU A 281 12.30 -1.89 1.35
C LEU A 281 12.80 -1.32 2.69
N ALA A 282 12.40 -1.88 3.83
CA ALA A 282 12.91 -1.50 5.14
C ALA A 282 14.42 -1.75 5.24
N THR A 283 14.91 -2.89 4.78
CA THR A 283 16.35 -3.20 4.73
C THR A 283 17.11 -2.19 3.87
N CYS A 284 16.63 -1.90 2.66
CA CYS A 284 17.29 -0.95 1.76
C CYS A 284 17.26 0.50 2.31
N ILE A 285 16.23 0.88 3.09
CA ILE A 285 16.20 2.15 3.82
C ILE A 285 17.32 2.23 4.87
N PHE A 286 17.57 1.13 5.57
CA PHE A 286 18.67 1.06 6.53
C PHE A 286 20.03 1.08 5.84
N GLU A 287 20.17 0.31 4.76
CA GLU A 287 21.38 0.24 3.92
C GLU A 287 21.75 1.62 3.36
N LEU A 288 20.79 2.41 2.86
CA LEU A 288 21.09 3.76 2.37
C LEU A 288 21.12 4.82 3.50
N GLY A 289 20.85 4.43 4.73
CA GLY A 289 20.92 5.31 5.89
C GLY A 289 19.80 6.35 5.97
N LEU A 290 18.62 6.10 5.38
CA LEU A 290 17.48 7.03 5.39
C LEU A 290 16.81 7.18 6.76
N HIS A 291 17.00 6.20 7.63
CA HIS A 291 16.55 6.24 9.02
C HIS A 291 17.32 7.23 9.89
N ARG A 292 18.43 7.79 9.37
CA ARG A 292 19.28 8.78 10.03
C ARG A 292 19.16 10.14 9.36
N ASP A 293 18.85 11.16 10.14
CA ASP A 293 18.65 12.55 9.73
C ASP A 293 19.59 13.45 10.55
N SER A 294 20.89 13.31 10.27
CA SER A 294 21.95 14.10 10.89
C SER A 294 22.20 15.40 10.11
N ASP A 295 22.36 16.51 10.85
CA ASP A 295 22.70 17.82 10.27
C ASP A 295 24.13 17.88 9.71
N GLU A 296 24.97 16.88 10.02
CA GLU A 296 26.36 16.77 9.57
C GLU A 296 26.50 16.20 8.15
N ARG A 297 25.40 15.79 7.49
CA ARG A 297 25.44 15.31 6.10
C ARG A 297 25.60 16.47 5.12
N THR A 298 26.83 16.95 4.98
CA THR A 298 27.21 18.05 4.07
C THR A 298 27.20 17.66 2.59
N ASP A 299 27.15 16.36 2.28
CA ASP A 299 27.48 15.86 0.93
C ASP A 299 26.25 15.69 0.02
N LEU A 300 25.04 15.93 0.54
CA LEU A 300 23.80 15.76 -0.23
C LEU A 300 23.03 17.08 -0.37
N PRO A 301 22.44 17.35 -1.53
CA PRO A 301 21.57 18.50 -1.71
C PRO A 301 20.35 18.45 -0.78
N ASP A 302 19.91 19.62 -0.31
CA ASP A 302 18.80 19.73 0.63
C ASP A 302 17.47 19.17 0.12
N PHE A 303 17.18 19.33 -1.18
CA PHE A 303 15.97 18.75 -1.77
C PHE A 303 15.96 17.23 -1.67
N LEU A 304 17.13 16.59 -1.76
CA LEU A 304 17.24 15.14 -1.72
C LEU A 304 17.10 14.64 -0.28
N LEU A 305 17.68 15.35 0.69
CA LEU A 305 17.47 15.08 2.12
C LEU A 305 15.97 15.15 2.47
N GLU A 306 15.29 16.21 2.03
CA GLU A 306 13.86 16.35 2.26
C GLU A 306 13.03 15.29 1.50
N SER A 307 13.41 14.93 0.27
CA SER A 307 12.78 13.82 -0.47
C SER A 307 12.97 12.47 0.25
N ARG A 308 14.14 12.24 0.88
CA ARG A 308 14.42 11.06 1.70
C ARG A 308 13.56 11.02 2.96
N ARG A 309 13.37 12.15 3.64
CA ARG A 309 12.44 12.26 4.79
C ARG A 309 11.02 11.89 4.38
N ARG A 310 10.54 12.42 3.25
CA ARG A 310 9.20 12.08 2.71
C ARG A 310 9.05 10.59 2.46
N LEU A 311 10.06 9.96 1.85
CA LEU A 311 10.04 8.53 1.57
C LEU A 311 10.08 7.69 2.86
N PHE A 312 10.98 8.01 3.78
CA PHE A 312 11.07 7.34 5.08
C PHE A 312 9.74 7.44 5.84
N ALA A 313 9.17 8.63 5.94
CA ALA A 313 7.89 8.90 6.60
C ALA A 313 6.74 8.07 6.01
N ALA A 314 6.68 7.97 4.67
CA ALA A 314 5.67 7.17 4.00
C ALA A 314 5.84 5.67 4.25
N VAL A 315 7.07 5.14 4.15
CA VAL A 315 7.35 3.72 4.39
C VAL A 315 7.15 3.35 5.86
N TYR A 316 7.55 4.23 6.77
CA TYR A 316 7.30 4.07 8.20
C TYR A 316 5.82 3.98 8.50
N GLN A 317 4.97 4.83 7.90
CA GLN A 317 3.52 4.72 8.07
C GLN A 317 3.00 3.37 7.54
N TRP A 318 3.42 2.94 6.34
CA TRP A 318 3.02 1.65 5.79
C TRP A 318 3.43 0.49 6.69
N ASP A 319 4.66 0.47 7.20
CA ASP A 319 5.14 -0.50 8.17
C ASP A 319 4.18 -0.64 9.37
N LYS A 320 3.73 0.48 9.94
CA LYS A 320 2.85 0.46 11.14
C LYS A 320 1.44 0.04 10.78
N SER A 321 0.92 0.46 9.63
CA SER A 321 -0.39 0.03 9.17
C SER A 321 -0.43 -1.48 8.93
N ILE A 322 0.62 -2.06 8.34
CA ILE A 322 0.69 -3.51 8.09
C ILE A 322 0.95 -4.29 9.38
N ALA A 323 1.88 -3.82 10.21
CA ALA A 323 2.13 -4.37 11.54
C ALA A 323 0.83 -4.43 12.35
N THR A 324 0.03 -3.37 12.33
CA THR A 324 -1.29 -3.36 12.99
C THR A 324 -2.25 -4.35 12.36
N PHE A 325 -2.40 -4.32 11.03
CA PHE A 325 -3.38 -5.14 10.32
C PHE A 325 -3.14 -6.63 10.53
N LEU A 326 -1.87 -7.02 10.53
CA LEU A 326 -1.44 -8.40 10.73
C LEU A 326 -1.10 -8.70 12.19
N GLY A 327 -1.21 -7.75 13.12
CA GLY A 327 -0.72 -7.81 14.51
C GLY A 327 0.75 -8.26 14.70
N ARG A 328 1.60 -8.00 13.71
CA ARG A 328 3.03 -8.34 13.73
C ARG A 328 3.87 -7.20 14.33
N PRO A 329 5.09 -7.47 14.82
CA PRO A 329 6.04 -6.42 15.16
C PRO A 329 6.35 -5.52 13.96
N PRO A 330 6.39 -4.19 14.14
CA PRO A 330 6.86 -3.27 13.09
C PRO A 330 8.34 -3.50 12.80
N ARG A 331 8.75 -3.35 11.54
CA ARG A 331 10.13 -3.60 11.09
C ARG A 331 11.03 -2.39 11.28
N ILE A 332 10.47 -1.18 11.15
CA ILE A 332 11.25 0.06 11.23
C ILE A 332 11.05 0.67 12.61
N SER A 333 11.92 0.39 13.59
CA SER A 333 11.68 0.93 14.92
C SER A 333 12.05 2.42 15.05
N TRP A 334 11.21 3.18 15.76
CA TRP A 334 11.51 4.55 16.18
C TRP A 334 12.79 4.62 17.04
N ARG A 335 13.09 3.59 17.86
CA ARG A 335 14.30 3.57 18.71
C ARG A 335 15.60 3.62 17.94
N HIS A 336 15.57 3.17 16.69
CA HIS A 336 16.75 3.10 15.84
C HIS A 336 16.75 4.20 14.78
N SER A 337 15.74 5.07 14.76
CA SER A 337 15.53 6.09 13.73
C SER A 337 15.40 7.47 14.34
N ASP A 338 16.00 8.48 13.73
CA ASP A 338 15.93 9.89 14.19
C ASP A 338 15.40 10.83 13.09
N CYS A 339 14.78 10.27 12.05
CA CYS A 339 14.18 11.01 10.95
C CYS A 339 13.10 11.99 11.43
N ARG A 340 13.28 13.27 11.06
CA ARG A 340 12.34 14.34 11.41
C ARG A 340 11.06 14.24 10.58
N LEU A 341 10.00 14.88 11.06
CA LEU A 341 8.78 15.07 10.29
C LEU A 341 9.09 15.89 9.01
N PRO A 342 8.66 15.44 7.81
CA PRO A 342 8.84 16.19 6.57
C PRO A 342 8.22 17.58 6.64
N LEU A 343 8.78 18.54 5.89
CA LEU A 343 8.23 19.89 5.76
C LEU A 343 7.00 19.90 4.86
N ASP A 344 5.96 20.62 5.30
CA ASP A 344 4.74 20.86 4.53
C ASP A 344 4.97 21.94 3.45
N ILE A 345 5.71 21.57 2.41
CA ILE A 345 6.06 22.42 1.25
C ILE A 345 5.61 21.77 -0.07
N SER A 346 5.36 22.58 -1.09
CA SER A 346 4.95 22.06 -2.40
C SER A 346 6.09 21.29 -3.07
N ASP A 347 5.77 20.51 -4.09
CA ASP A 347 6.79 19.77 -4.83
C ASP A 347 7.69 20.71 -5.65
N GLU A 348 7.15 21.83 -6.11
CA GLU A 348 7.89 22.88 -6.80
C GLU A 348 8.86 23.55 -5.82
N ALA A 349 8.40 23.86 -4.60
CA ALA A 349 9.24 24.42 -3.54
C ALA A 349 10.34 23.44 -3.11
N LEU A 350 10.07 22.13 -3.09
CA LEU A 350 11.09 21.10 -2.84
C LEU A 350 12.22 21.18 -3.86
N THR A 351 11.90 21.35 -5.14
CA THR A 351 12.91 21.45 -6.22
C THR A 351 13.58 22.82 -6.34
N GLY A 352 13.04 23.82 -5.65
CA GLY A 352 13.51 25.20 -5.66
C GLY A 352 14.59 25.48 -4.61
N SER A 353 14.72 26.76 -4.23
CA SER A 353 15.68 27.18 -3.19
C SER A 353 15.22 26.74 -1.79
N ARG A 354 16.16 26.19 -1.01
CA ARG A 354 15.96 25.86 0.41
C ARG A 354 15.42 27.02 1.23
N GLU A 355 15.94 28.22 1.01
CA GLU A 355 15.57 29.41 1.78
C GLU A 355 14.10 29.77 1.57
N LEU A 356 13.60 29.57 0.34
CA LEU A 356 12.20 29.80 0.01
C LEU A 356 11.30 28.73 0.63
N ALA A 357 11.74 27.46 0.62
CA ALA A 357 11.02 26.37 1.27
C ALA A 357 10.95 26.55 2.80
N GLN A 358 12.01 27.01 3.45
CA GLN A 358 12.02 27.25 4.90
C GLN A 358 11.17 28.46 5.31
N ARG A 359 11.05 29.48 4.44
CA ARG A 359 10.23 30.67 4.70
C ARG A 359 8.73 30.42 4.51
N SER A 360 8.33 29.30 3.91
CA SER A 360 6.91 28.98 3.64
C SER A 360 6.25 28.13 4.72
N VAL A 361 7.00 27.77 5.77
CA VAL A 361 6.54 26.90 6.87
C VAL A 361 6.71 27.53 8.25
N THR A 362 5.85 27.13 9.20
CA THR A 362 5.94 27.48 10.62
C THR A 362 7.17 26.84 11.28
N ALA A 363 7.44 27.20 12.54
CA ALA A 363 8.52 26.59 13.32
C ALA A 363 8.33 25.07 13.49
N GLU A 364 7.09 24.61 13.51
CA GLU A 364 6.73 23.20 13.58
C GLU A 364 6.89 22.51 12.22
N GLY A 365 6.96 23.26 11.11
CA GLY A 365 7.13 22.73 9.75
C GLY A 365 5.83 22.53 8.95
N TRP A 366 4.71 23.13 9.39
CA TRP A 366 3.44 23.20 8.65
C TRP A 366 3.43 24.40 7.69
N SER A 367 2.66 24.37 6.61
CA SER A 367 2.53 25.55 5.75
C SER A 367 1.85 26.72 6.49
N PHE A 368 2.29 27.95 6.23
CA PHE A 368 1.57 29.15 6.71
C PHE A 368 0.19 29.32 6.07
N HIS A 369 -0.05 28.71 4.92
CA HIS A 369 -1.31 28.80 4.21
C HIS A 369 -2.12 27.52 4.37
N ALA A 370 -3.44 27.65 4.41
CA ALA A 370 -4.36 26.52 4.43
C ALA A 370 -4.43 25.85 3.05
N VAL A 371 -3.36 25.16 2.66
CA VAL A 371 -3.21 24.48 1.37
C VAL A 371 -3.17 22.96 1.57
N TYR A 372 -3.67 22.23 0.58
CA TYR A 372 -3.57 20.78 0.52
C TYR A 372 -2.43 20.39 -0.42
N GLN A 373 -1.42 19.74 0.14
CA GLN A 373 -0.24 19.31 -0.60
C GLN A 373 0.25 17.95 -0.09
N ARG A 374 0.91 17.20 -0.96
CA ARG A 374 1.31 15.80 -0.70
C ARG A 374 2.22 15.65 0.51
N SER A 375 3.13 16.60 0.72
CA SER A 375 4.01 16.64 1.88
C SER A 375 3.26 16.76 3.21
N GLY A 376 2.26 17.63 3.31
CA GLY A 376 1.40 17.75 4.49
C GLY A 376 0.69 16.45 4.86
N TRP A 377 0.21 15.70 3.86
CA TRP A 377 -0.38 14.37 4.07
C TRP A 377 0.62 13.32 4.53
N ILE A 378 1.84 13.32 3.97
CA ILE A 378 2.92 12.41 4.39
C ILE A 378 3.30 12.72 5.84
N ARG A 379 3.47 14.01 6.16
CA ARG A 379 3.77 14.52 7.50
C ARG A 379 2.72 14.10 8.53
N LEU A 380 1.44 14.36 8.24
CA LEU A 380 0.32 14.03 9.12
C LEU A 380 0.25 12.52 9.41
N ARG A 381 0.34 11.71 8.35
CA ARG A 381 0.27 10.25 8.48
C ARG A 381 1.47 9.68 9.22
N PHE A 382 2.66 10.26 9.05
CA PHE A 382 3.83 9.87 9.82
C PHE A 382 3.68 10.21 11.30
N LEU A 383 3.21 11.42 11.64
CA LEU A 383 2.91 11.82 13.02
C LEU A 383 1.90 10.89 13.70
N ILE A 384 0.81 10.51 13.04
CA ILE A 384 -0.15 9.54 13.59
C ILE A 384 0.51 8.17 13.81
N SER A 385 1.43 7.78 12.94
CA SER A 385 2.06 6.45 12.98
C SER A 385 3.10 6.31 14.09
N THR A 386 3.68 7.40 14.61
CA THR A 386 4.61 7.30 15.74
C THR A 386 3.88 6.82 16.99
N PHE A 387 2.70 7.39 17.28
CA PHE A 387 1.82 6.90 18.36
C PHE A 387 1.32 5.48 18.09
N ARG A 388 1.09 5.12 16.82
CA ARG A 388 0.75 3.74 16.48
C ARG A 388 1.85 2.76 16.88
N GLU A 389 3.12 3.11 16.67
CA GLU A 389 4.24 2.26 17.08
C GLU A 389 4.29 2.09 18.61
N GLU A 390 4.11 3.16 19.38
CA GLU A 390 4.07 3.08 20.85
C GLU A 390 2.93 2.15 21.34
N ILE A 391 1.74 2.25 20.74
CA ILE A 391 0.61 1.37 21.06
C ILE A 391 0.93 -0.09 20.72
N LEU A 392 1.52 -0.33 19.55
CA LEU A 392 1.91 -1.68 19.12
C LEU A 392 2.95 -2.27 20.07
N GLU A 393 3.91 -1.48 20.52
CA GLU A 393 4.92 -1.93 21.47
C GLU A 393 4.28 -2.36 22.81
N LEU A 394 3.36 -1.57 23.34
CA LEU A 394 2.62 -1.90 24.56
C LEU A 394 1.73 -3.14 24.38
N SER A 395 1.27 -3.41 23.16
CA SER A 395 0.48 -4.59 22.82
C SER A 395 1.31 -5.88 22.71
N LEU A 396 2.57 -5.77 22.26
CA LEU A 396 3.45 -6.90 21.98
C LEU A 396 4.40 -7.21 23.14
N THR A 397 4.59 -6.27 24.06
CA THR A 397 5.38 -6.46 25.27
C THR A 397 4.58 -7.23 26.32
N LYS A 398 5.25 -8.03 27.15
CA LYS A 398 4.61 -8.71 28.29
C LYS A 398 3.88 -7.69 29.17
N SER A 399 2.68 -8.05 29.63
CA SER A 399 1.85 -7.18 30.47
C SER A 399 2.63 -6.73 31.71
N SER A 400 2.81 -5.42 31.84
CA SER A 400 3.34 -4.76 33.04
C SER A 400 2.19 -4.17 33.87
N GLU A 401 2.43 -3.90 35.15
CA GLU A 401 1.46 -3.23 36.03
C GLU A 401 1.12 -1.81 35.50
N ASP A 402 2.08 -1.13 34.87
CA ASP A 402 1.95 0.24 34.37
C ASP A 402 1.36 0.34 32.94
N ARG A 403 1.11 -0.79 32.27
CA ARG A 403 0.71 -0.81 30.85
C ARG A 403 -0.52 0.07 30.59
N ASP A 404 -1.51 0.00 31.47
CA ASP A 404 -2.76 0.74 31.32
C ASP A 404 -2.58 2.25 31.53
N GLU A 405 -1.65 2.66 32.39
CA GLU A 405 -1.27 4.07 32.55
C GLU A 405 -0.54 4.57 31.30
N GLN A 406 0.41 3.78 30.79
CA GLN A 406 1.14 4.09 29.56
C GLN A 406 0.20 4.23 28.36
N LEU A 407 -0.78 3.33 28.22
CA LEU A 407 -1.80 3.42 27.16
C LEU A 407 -2.62 4.71 27.23
N ARG A 408 -3.04 5.11 28.44
CA ARG A 408 -3.77 6.37 28.65
C ARG A 408 -2.90 7.59 28.36
N ASP A 409 -1.62 7.55 28.71
CA ASP A 409 -0.66 8.61 28.39
C ASP A 409 -0.45 8.75 26.87
N VAL A 410 -0.24 7.65 26.15
CA VAL A 410 -0.11 7.64 24.68
C VAL A 410 -1.35 8.22 24.03
N SER A 411 -2.55 7.81 24.46
CA SER A 411 -3.83 8.35 23.98
C SER A 411 -3.95 9.86 24.22
N ARG A 412 -3.57 10.35 25.40
CA ARG A 412 -3.55 11.79 25.73
C ARG A 412 -2.61 12.56 24.80
N ARG A 413 -1.37 12.09 24.60
CA ARG A 413 -0.39 12.73 23.71
C ARG A 413 -0.83 12.69 22.25
N SER A 414 -1.40 11.57 21.80
CA SER A 414 -1.94 11.44 20.44
C SER A 414 -3.04 12.45 20.17
N ARG A 415 -3.95 12.69 21.14
CA ARG A 415 -4.97 13.74 21.03
C ARG A 415 -4.36 15.15 20.97
N GLN A 416 -3.45 15.47 21.88
CA GLN A 416 -2.76 16.78 21.88
C GLN A 416 -2.03 17.05 20.55
N ALA A 417 -1.36 16.04 20.01
CA ALA A 417 -0.69 16.14 18.72
C ALA A 417 -1.70 16.38 17.58
N TRP A 418 -2.82 15.64 17.57
CA TRP A 418 -3.90 15.84 16.58
C TRP A 418 -4.53 17.24 16.67
N ASP A 419 -4.77 17.74 17.88
CA ASP A 419 -5.33 19.08 18.09
C ASP A 419 -4.37 20.20 17.62
N SER A 420 -3.06 19.93 17.57
CA SER A 420 -2.05 20.86 17.02
C SER A 420 -1.97 20.86 15.49
N VAL A 421 -2.58 19.89 14.82
CA VAL A 421 -2.60 19.82 13.34
C VAL A 421 -3.47 20.96 12.80
N PRO A 422 -3.05 21.65 11.72
CA PRO A 422 -3.84 22.69 11.07
C PRO A 422 -5.28 22.27 10.80
N SER A 423 -6.25 23.12 11.16
CA SER A 423 -7.68 22.79 11.15
C SER A 423 -8.23 22.38 9.79
N HIS A 424 -7.66 22.86 8.68
CA HIS A 424 -8.08 22.44 7.34
C HIS A 424 -7.76 20.98 7.02
N LEU A 425 -6.84 20.35 7.76
CA LEU A 425 -6.51 18.92 7.63
C LEU A 425 -7.40 18.02 8.49
N HIS A 426 -8.33 18.59 9.28
CA HIS A 426 -9.30 17.82 10.06
C HIS A 426 -10.50 17.45 9.19
N TYR A 427 -10.90 16.18 9.27
CA TYR A 427 -12.09 15.71 8.57
C TYR A 427 -13.36 16.19 9.29
N THR A 428 -14.31 16.69 8.50
CA THR A 428 -15.69 16.97 8.91
C THR A 428 -16.62 16.42 7.83
N GLU A 429 -17.77 15.86 8.17
CA GLU A 429 -18.71 15.35 7.16
C GLU A 429 -19.14 16.42 6.14
N ASP A 430 -19.15 17.69 6.54
CA ASP A 430 -19.43 18.83 5.66
C ASP A 430 -18.46 18.96 4.48
N CYS A 431 -17.26 18.35 4.56
CA CYS A 431 -16.29 18.40 3.47
C CYS A 431 -16.88 17.82 2.18
N TRP A 432 -17.79 16.84 2.27
CA TRP A 432 -18.46 16.25 1.11
C TRP A 432 -19.29 17.27 0.33
N ASN A 433 -19.81 18.30 0.99
CA ASN A 433 -20.60 19.38 0.39
C ASN A 433 -19.74 20.53 -0.18
N THR A 434 -18.43 20.51 0.04
CA THR A 434 -17.51 21.54 -0.48
C THR A 434 -17.06 21.28 -1.92
N HIS A 435 -16.54 22.30 -2.59
CA HIS A 435 -15.93 22.20 -3.92
C HIS A 435 -14.49 21.61 -3.92
N GLN A 436 -14.05 21.04 -2.79
CA GLN A 436 -12.72 20.42 -2.71
C GLN A 436 -12.61 19.22 -3.66
N PRO A 437 -11.41 18.95 -4.23
CA PRO A 437 -11.18 17.74 -5.01
C PRO A 437 -11.50 16.47 -4.22
N ILE A 438 -11.98 15.44 -4.92
CA ILE A 438 -12.36 14.17 -4.29
C ILE A 438 -11.19 13.51 -3.55
N SER A 439 -9.99 13.61 -4.11
CA SER A 439 -8.77 13.08 -3.51
C SER A 439 -8.39 13.76 -2.19
N VAL A 440 -8.69 15.05 -2.03
CA VAL A 440 -8.52 15.77 -0.76
C VAL A 440 -9.50 15.24 0.28
N LYS A 441 -10.78 15.08 -0.09
CA LYS A 441 -11.82 14.53 0.80
C LYS A 441 -11.47 13.10 1.26
N VAL A 442 -10.95 12.27 0.36
CA VAL A 442 -10.45 10.92 0.67
C VAL A 442 -9.27 10.98 1.65
N MET A 443 -8.31 11.89 1.46
CA MET A 443 -7.19 12.04 2.38
C MET A 443 -7.61 12.52 3.77
N LEU A 444 -8.57 13.44 3.86
CA LEU A 444 -9.13 13.90 5.13
C LEU A 444 -9.75 12.74 5.90
N ILE A 445 -10.68 12.01 5.28
CA ILE A 445 -11.41 10.92 5.96
C ILE A 445 -10.48 9.77 6.36
N VAL A 446 -9.53 9.39 5.49
CA VAL A 446 -8.57 8.31 5.78
C VAL A 446 -7.58 8.71 6.88
N SER A 447 -7.12 9.96 6.92
CA SER A 447 -6.22 10.45 7.97
C SER A 447 -6.93 10.52 9.32
N ASN A 448 -8.19 10.97 9.34
CA ASN A 448 -9.03 10.96 10.54
C ASN A 448 -9.28 9.54 11.05
N LEU A 449 -9.58 8.59 10.16
CA LEU A 449 -9.73 7.18 10.52
C LEU A 449 -8.43 6.60 11.09
N ALA A 450 -7.26 6.93 10.53
CA ALA A 450 -5.98 6.50 11.05
C ALA A 450 -5.73 7.00 12.48
N PHE A 451 -6.07 8.26 12.76
CA PHE A 451 -6.02 8.85 14.10
C PHE A 451 -6.99 8.18 15.07
N LEU A 452 -8.28 8.09 14.72
CA LEU A 452 -9.30 7.44 15.57
C LEU A 452 -8.95 5.99 15.88
N TYR A 453 -8.30 5.30 14.94
CA TYR A 453 -7.91 3.92 15.15
C TYR A 453 -6.79 3.74 16.18
N ASN A 454 -5.95 4.76 16.43
CA ASN A 454 -5.04 4.74 17.57
C ASN A 454 -5.83 4.67 18.89
N GLU A 455 -6.89 5.48 19.00
CA GLU A 455 -7.77 5.45 20.18
C GLU A 455 -8.50 4.10 20.31
N PHE A 456 -9.01 3.55 19.20
CA PHE A 456 -9.62 2.22 19.20
C PHE A 456 -8.67 1.15 19.75
N LEU A 457 -7.41 1.14 19.31
CA LEU A 457 -6.42 0.18 19.79
C LEU A 457 -6.14 0.35 21.28
N VAL A 458 -6.01 1.59 21.76
CA VAL A 458 -5.84 1.88 23.20
C VAL A 458 -7.02 1.34 24.00
N GLN A 459 -8.24 1.70 23.62
CA GLN A 459 -9.44 1.26 24.33
C GLN A 459 -9.59 -0.27 24.32
N ARG A 460 -9.22 -0.91 23.20
CA ARG A 460 -9.23 -2.36 23.07
C ARG A 460 -8.21 -3.04 23.99
N LEU A 461 -7.00 -2.47 24.10
CA LEU A 461 -5.94 -3.02 24.96
C LEU A 461 -6.28 -2.87 26.45
N LEU A 462 -6.90 -1.76 26.84
CA LEU A 462 -7.33 -1.52 28.22
C LEU A 462 -8.38 -2.52 28.71
N VAL A 463 -9.16 -3.11 27.81
CA VAL A 463 -10.21 -4.09 28.16
C VAL A 463 -9.86 -5.52 27.79
N LEU A 464 -8.63 -5.79 27.36
CA LEU A 464 -8.21 -7.10 26.84
C LEU A 464 -8.46 -8.25 27.83
N ASN A 465 -8.29 -7.98 29.13
CA ASN A 465 -8.47 -8.97 30.21
C ASN A 465 -9.80 -8.81 30.94
N SER A 466 -10.69 -7.92 30.47
CA SER A 466 -11.99 -7.69 31.07
C SER A 466 -13.09 -8.33 30.23
N THR A 467 -14.01 -9.03 30.87
CA THR A 467 -15.25 -9.50 30.25
C THR A 467 -16.37 -8.45 30.29
N GLU A 468 -16.08 -7.28 30.88
CA GLU A 468 -17.05 -6.21 31.07
C GLU A 468 -17.29 -5.41 29.79
N TYR A 469 -18.49 -4.84 29.71
CA TYR A 469 -18.86 -3.94 28.63
C TYR A 469 -18.10 -2.62 28.74
N SER A 470 -17.33 -2.27 27.71
CA SER A 470 -16.63 -0.99 27.61
C SER A 470 -17.39 0.00 26.75
N THR A 471 -17.96 1.03 27.38
CA THR A 471 -18.63 2.14 26.69
C THR A 471 -17.66 2.87 25.77
N ALA A 472 -16.46 3.21 26.24
CA ALA A 472 -15.46 3.94 25.46
C ALA A 472 -15.03 3.18 24.20
N LEU A 473 -14.85 1.86 24.28
CA LEU A 473 -14.52 1.04 23.11
C LEU A 473 -15.69 0.96 22.11
N VAL A 474 -16.92 0.87 22.59
CA VAL A 474 -18.12 0.88 21.73
C VAL A 474 -18.29 2.23 21.05
N ASP A 475 -18.08 3.34 21.77
CA ASP A 475 -18.24 4.71 21.25
C ASP A 475 -17.24 4.99 20.11
N VAL A 476 -15.96 4.68 20.31
CA VAL A 476 -14.95 4.85 19.27
C VAL A 476 -15.19 3.90 18.09
N SER A 477 -15.61 2.66 18.33
CA SER A 477 -15.95 1.70 17.26
C SER A 477 -17.15 2.17 16.44
N SER A 478 -18.17 2.72 17.10
CA SER A 478 -19.35 3.31 16.46
C SER A 478 -18.98 4.50 15.59
N THR A 479 -18.12 5.39 16.11
CA THR A 479 -17.61 6.55 15.38
C THR A 479 -16.81 6.15 14.14
N ILE A 480 -15.89 5.19 14.29
CA ILE A 480 -15.09 4.67 13.18
C ILE A 480 -15.99 4.02 12.14
N LEU A 481 -16.88 3.11 12.55
CA LEU A 481 -17.74 2.41 11.61
C LEU A 481 -18.64 3.40 10.87
N SER A 482 -19.29 4.34 11.57
CA SER A 482 -20.11 5.39 10.94
C SER A 482 -19.31 6.19 9.91
N THR A 483 -18.07 6.56 10.23
CA THR A 483 -17.17 7.27 9.32
C THR A 483 -16.83 6.43 8.09
N VAL A 484 -16.53 5.13 8.26
CA VAL A 484 -16.30 4.18 7.16
C VAL A 484 -17.53 4.03 6.28
N LEU A 485 -18.73 3.94 6.86
CA LEU A 485 -19.98 3.86 6.11
C LEU A 485 -20.27 5.17 5.35
N THR A 486 -19.98 6.34 5.94
CA THR A 486 -20.01 7.62 5.23
C THR A 486 -19.07 7.61 4.03
N PHE A 487 -17.86 7.05 4.17
CA PHE A 487 -16.95 6.90 3.05
C PHE A 487 -17.51 5.98 1.96
N GLY A 488 -18.07 4.83 2.35
CA GLY A 488 -18.66 3.84 1.44
C GLY A 488 -19.82 4.40 0.61
N ARG A 489 -20.65 5.27 1.18
CA ARG A 489 -21.74 5.96 0.43
C ARG A 489 -21.21 6.80 -0.75
N GLN A 490 -20.01 7.34 -0.63
CA GLN A 490 -19.41 8.19 -1.67
C GLN A 490 -18.79 7.36 -2.81
N GLN A 491 -18.52 6.07 -2.56
CA GLN A 491 -17.92 5.15 -3.54
C GLN A 491 -18.80 4.94 -4.77
N GLU A 492 -20.12 5.01 -4.63
CA GLU A 492 -21.08 4.83 -5.74
C GLU A 492 -20.89 5.90 -6.84
N TRP A 493 -20.32 7.06 -6.50
CA TRP A 493 -20.21 8.23 -7.36
C TRP A 493 -18.83 8.40 -8.00
N ALA A 494 -17.81 7.68 -7.51
CA ALA A 494 -16.44 7.82 -7.99
C ALA A 494 -15.73 6.46 -8.02
N VAL A 495 -15.62 5.88 -9.22
CA VAL A 495 -14.93 4.61 -9.49
C VAL A 495 -13.49 4.61 -8.94
N ASP A 496 -12.87 5.79 -8.91
CA ASP A 496 -11.48 6.02 -8.52
C ASP A 496 -11.22 5.80 -7.01
N ILE A 497 -12.26 5.82 -6.16
CA ILE A 497 -12.15 5.70 -4.70
C ILE A 497 -12.20 4.23 -4.21
N HIS A 498 -12.69 3.32 -5.06
CA HIS A 498 -13.03 1.96 -4.65
C HIS A 498 -11.85 1.20 -4.00
N ARG A 499 -10.62 1.41 -4.48
CA ARG A 499 -9.44 0.71 -3.95
C ARG A 499 -9.03 1.23 -2.58
N ASP A 500 -9.06 2.54 -2.39
CA ASP A 500 -8.79 3.17 -1.08
C ASP A 500 -9.84 2.77 -0.06
N PHE A 501 -11.10 2.63 -0.48
CA PHE A 501 -12.17 2.15 0.39
C PHE A 501 -11.98 0.70 0.83
N ILE A 502 -11.53 -0.22 -0.04
CA ILE A 502 -11.26 -1.61 0.34
C ILE A 502 -10.28 -1.68 1.52
N TRP A 503 -9.15 -0.97 1.43
CA TRP A 503 -8.16 -0.97 2.51
C TRP A 503 -8.73 -0.36 3.79
N THR A 504 -9.47 0.74 3.67
CA THR A 504 -10.13 1.43 4.79
C THR A 504 -11.15 0.54 5.50
N LEU A 505 -11.95 -0.20 4.73
CA LEU A 505 -12.94 -1.15 5.24
C LEU A 505 -12.25 -2.29 6.00
N LEU A 506 -11.18 -2.86 5.44
CA LEU A 506 -10.45 -3.97 6.06
C LEU A 506 -9.72 -3.54 7.34
N LEU A 507 -9.02 -2.41 7.30
CA LEU A 507 -8.17 -1.98 8.42
C LEU A 507 -9.00 -1.40 9.57
N TYR A 508 -10.01 -0.58 9.26
CA TYR A 508 -10.75 0.18 10.29
C TYR A 508 -12.18 -0.32 10.47
N GLY A 509 -12.89 -0.58 9.37
CA GLY A 509 -14.30 -0.98 9.38
C GLY A 509 -14.51 -2.35 10.02
N PHE A 510 -13.74 -3.35 9.60
CA PHE A 510 -13.90 -4.73 10.06
C PHE A 510 -13.69 -4.88 11.57
N PRO A 511 -12.60 -4.41 12.19
CA PRO A 511 -12.42 -4.53 13.64
C PRO A 511 -13.49 -3.78 14.43
N SER A 512 -13.89 -2.59 13.96
CA SER A 512 -14.93 -1.79 14.61
C SER A 512 -16.30 -2.50 14.53
N ALA A 513 -16.66 -3.03 13.37
CA ALA A 513 -17.90 -3.78 13.19
C ALA A 513 -17.92 -5.05 14.05
N SER A 514 -16.79 -5.76 14.18
CA SER A 514 -16.68 -6.94 15.07
C SER A 514 -16.95 -6.59 16.54
N VAL A 515 -16.40 -5.48 17.05
CA VAL A 515 -16.67 -5.02 18.42
C VAL A 515 -18.14 -4.70 18.62
N LEU A 516 -18.75 -3.98 17.68
CA LEU A 516 -20.17 -3.61 17.78
C LEU A 516 -21.09 -4.83 17.66
N LEU A 517 -20.74 -5.80 16.83
CA LEU A 517 -21.46 -7.07 16.70
C LEU A 517 -21.42 -7.85 18.03
N ARG A 518 -20.24 -7.95 18.66
CA ARG A 518 -20.10 -8.57 19.99
C ARG A 518 -20.90 -7.84 21.05
N ALA A 519 -20.87 -6.50 21.04
CA ALA A 519 -21.68 -5.69 21.94
C ALA A 519 -23.18 -6.00 21.77
N LEU A 520 -23.67 -6.15 20.53
CA LEU A 520 -25.06 -6.55 20.27
C LEU A 520 -25.38 -7.95 20.79
N GLN A 521 -24.48 -8.93 20.65
CA GLN A 521 -24.69 -10.28 21.20
C GLN A 521 -24.82 -10.24 22.73
N MET A 522 -23.95 -9.48 23.42
CA MET A 522 -24.05 -9.31 24.87
C MET A 522 -25.39 -8.67 25.29
N HIS A 523 -25.88 -7.68 24.53
CA HIS A 523 -27.19 -7.07 24.78
C HIS A 523 -28.36 -8.06 24.59
N ALA A 524 -28.26 -8.94 23.59
CA ALA A 524 -29.30 -9.94 23.31
C ALA A 524 -29.37 -11.02 24.41
N ASN A 525 -28.23 -11.40 24.98
CA ASN A 525 -28.15 -12.50 25.95
C ASN A 525 -28.44 -12.08 27.39
N THR A 526 -28.03 -10.88 27.80
CA THR A 526 -28.03 -10.50 29.23
C THR A 526 -29.21 -9.62 29.65
N ASN A 527 -30.01 -9.09 28.71
CA ASN A 527 -31.19 -8.21 28.97
C ASN A 527 -30.95 -7.01 29.94
N GLN A 528 -29.71 -6.74 30.37
CA GLN A 528 -29.38 -5.84 31.49
C GLN A 528 -28.12 -5.00 31.24
N LEU A 529 -27.81 -4.63 30.00
CA LEU A 529 -26.72 -3.69 29.73
C LEU A 529 -27.22 -2.23 29.77
N PRO A 530 -26.42 -1.27 30.29
CA PRO A 530 -26.82 0.14 30.34
C PRO A 530 -27.09 0.66 28.93
N SER A 531 -28.29 1.21 28.72
CA SER A 531 -28.80 1.70 27.44
C SER A 531 -28.12 3.02 27.01
N VAL A 532 -26.82 3.00 26.73
CA VAL A 532 -26.14 4.21 26.21
C VAL A 532 -26.32 4.30 24.68
N TYR A 533 -26.30 3.16 23.98
CA TYR A 533 -26.47 3.13 22.52
C TYR A 533 -27.77 2.44 22.09
N PRO A 534 -28.63 3.08 21.29
CA PRO A 534 -29.84 2.45 20.77
C PRO A 534 -29.50 1.23 19.90
N ARG A 535 -29.98 0.04 20.29
CA ARG A 535 -29.80 -1.23 19.55
C ARG A 535 -30.07 -1.09 18.05
N GLY A 536 -31.10 -0.32 17.67
CA GLY A 536 -31.46 -0.09 16.27
C GLY A 536 -30.38 0.62 15.44
N ILE A 537 -29.58 1.50 16.03
CA ILE A 537 -28.47 2.17 15.34
C ILE A 537 -27.35 1.17 15.04
N LEU A 538 -26.99 0.35 16.02
CA LEU A 538 -25.96 -0.68 15.85
C LEU A 538 -26.35 -1.72 14.79
N VAL A 539 -27.60 -2.20 14.84
CA VAL A 539 -28.15 -3.10 13.82
C VAL A 539 -28.03 -2.46 12.44
N ARG A 540 -28.49 -1.21 12.29
CA ARG A 540 -28.40 -0.49 11.01
C ARG A 540 -26.96 -0.36 10.50
N HIS A 541 -26.02 0.06 11.34
CA HIS A 541 -24.62 0.21 10.93
C HIS A 541 -24.02 -1.12 10.44
N ILE A 542 -24.27 -2.21 11.17
CA ILE A 542 -23.78 -3.54 10.80
C ILE A 542 -24.45 -4.05 9.52
N SER A 543 -25.76 -3.84 9.35
CA SER A 543 -26.45 -4.23 8.10
C SER A 543 -25.88 -3.49 6.88
N VAL A 544 -25.60 -2.19 7.00
CA VAL A 544 -24.96 -1.44 5.90
C VAL A 544 -23.53 -1.93 5.67
N PHE A 545 -22.79 -2.26 6.73
CA PHE A 545 -21.45 -2.84 6.61
C PHE A 545 -21.47 -4.19 5.86
N ILE A 546 -22.41 -5.08 6.18
CA ILE A 546 -22.63 -6.35 5.47
C ILE A 546 -22.90 -6.09 3.99
N SER A 547 -23.78 -5.13 3.68
CA SER A 547 -24.07 -4.74 2.30
C SER A 547 -22.82 -4.26 1.54
N HIS A 548 -21.94 -3.50 2.19
CA HIS A 548 -20.66 -3.13 1.59
C HIS A 548 -19.76 -4.36 1.35
N LEU A 549 -19.67 -5.31 2.29
CA LEU A 549 -18.91 -6.56 2.08
C LEU A 549 -19.45 -7.34 0.88
N GLU A 550 -20.77 -7.48 0.76
CA GLU A 550 -21.44 -8.13 -0.38
C GLU A 550 -21.08 -7.47 -1.71
N SER A 551 -21.11 -6.14 -1.77
CA SER A 551 -20.77 -5.38 -2.98
C SER A 551 -19.33 -5.63 -3.47
N MET A 552 -18.42 -6.06 -2.58
CA MET A 552 -17.01 -6.30 -2.88
C MET A 552 -16.68 -7.75 -3.31
N THR A 553 -17.66 -8.64 -3.31
CA THR A 553 -17.55 -10.05 -3.76
C THR A 553 -17.51 -10.22 -5.29
N GLY A 554 -17.45 -9.12 -6.05
CA GLY A 554 -17.43 -9.15 -7.51
C GLY A 554 -16.17 -9.81 -8.12
N PRO A 555 -16.27 -10.44 -9.31
CA PRO A 555 -15.14 -11.04 -10.00
C PRO A 555 -14.08 -9.98 -10.36
N GLY A 556 -12.81 -10.24 -10.00
CA GLY A 556 -11.67 -9.34 -10.27
C GLY A 556 -11.15 -8.53 -9.08
N THR A 557 -11.74 -8.67 -7.89
CA THR A 557 -11.14 -8.18 -6.64
C THR A 557 -10.18 -9.24 -6.07
N ALA A 558 -8.95 -8.84 -5.70
CA ALA A 558 -7.94 -9.78 -5.17
C ALA A 558 -8.39 -10.46 -3.85
N ASN A 559 -9.34 -9.84 -3.13
CA ASN A 559 -9.84 -10.29 -1.82
C ASN A 559 -11.25 -10.91 -1.89
N ASN A 560 -11.74 -11.33 -3.07
CA ASN A 560 -13.13 -11.80 -3.22
C ASN A 560 -13.50 -12.94 -2.25
N ALA A 561 -12.66 -13.97 -2.15
CA ALA A 561 -12.91 -15.11 -1.29
C ALA A 561 -13.03 -14.70 0.19
N PHE A 562 -12.23 -13.74 0.63
CA PHE A 562 -12.29 -13.17 1.97
C PHE A 562 -13.64 -12.46 2.20
N PHE A 563 -14.03 -11.55 1.31
CA PHE A 563 -15.28 -10.80 1.46
C PHE A 563 -16.51 -11.72 1.46
N SER A 564 -16.52 -12.74 0.60
CA SER A 564 -17.60 -13.73 0.56
C SER A 564 -17.75 -14.49 1.89
N ARG A 565 -16.62 -14.85 2.52
CA ARG A 565 -16.60 -15.54 3.81
C ARG A 565 -17.01 -14.60 4.95
N ALA A 566 -16.48 -13.38 4.96
CA ALA A 566 -16.82 -12.34 5.94
C ALA A 566 -18.31 -11.99 5.93
N THR A 567 -18.90 -11.77 4.76
CA THR A 567 -20.35 -11.55 4.60
C THR A 567 -21.14 -12.68 5.27
N ARG A 568 -20.84 -13.94 4.94
CA ARG A 568 -21.57 -15.09 5.48
C ARG A 568 -21.56 -15.12 7.01
N VAL A 569 -20.41 -14.86 7.61
CA VAL A 569 -20.23 -14.90 9.06
C VAL A 569 -20.98 -13.75 9.74
N PHE A 570 -20.81 -12.52 9.25
CA PHE A 570 -21.51 -11.36 9.82
C PHE A 570 -23.03 -11.49 9.66
N SER A 571 -23.53 -11.93 8.49
CA SER A 571 -24.96 -12.14 8.27
C SER A 571 -25.54 -13.19 9.21
N ARG A 572 -24.89 -14.35 9.34
CA ARG A 572 -25.34 -15.42 10.25
C ARG A 572 -25.47 -14.94 11.70
N ILE A 573 -24.45 -14.26 12.22
CA ILE A 573 -24.48 -13.75 13.60
C ILE A 573 -25.58 -12.69 13.76
N MET A 574 -25.77 -11.85 12.76
CA MET A 574 -26.80 -10.82 12.77
C MET A 574 -28.21 -11.42 12.72
N ASP A 575 -28.42 -12.48 11.94
CA ASP A 575 -29.68 -13.25 11.87
C ASP A 575 -30.00 -13.92 13.21
N GLU A 576 -28.99 -14.52 13.89
CA GLU A 576 -29.15 -15.09 15.24
C GLU A 576 -29.59 -14.04 16.27
N ILE A 577 -29.02 -12.82 16.22
CA ILE A 577 -29.40 -11.72 17.11
C ILE A 577 -30.84 -11.22 16.85
N LEU A 578 -31.26 -11.19 15.59
CA LEU A 578 -32.56 -10.67 15.17
C LEU A 578 -33.70 -11.67 15.32
N ALA A 579 -33.44 -12.97 15.13
CA ALA A 579 -34.44 -14.03 15.12
C ALA A 579 -34.00 -15.26 15.97
N PRO A 580 -33.88 -15.12 17.31
CA PRO A 580 -33.38 -16.19 18.18
C PRO A 580 -34.23 -17.47 18.18
N GLU A 581 -35.53 -17.40 17.85
CA GLU A 581 -36.47 -18.55 17.89
C GLU A 581 -36.37 -19.50 16.67
N ALA A 582 -35.79 -19.05 15.54
CA ALA A 582 -35.63 -19.87 14.34
C ALA A 582 -34.45 -20.87 14.43
N ALA A 583 -33.49 -20.61 15.33
CA ALA A 583 -32.35 -21.51 15.57
C ALA A 583 -32.79 -22.81 16.27
N THR A 584 -33.81 -22.77 17.13
CA THR A 584 -34.31 -23.93 17.90
C THR A 584 -35.20 -24.91 17.12
N THR A 585 -35.69 -24.55 15.93
CA THR A 585 -36.61 -25.41 15.15
C THR A 585 -35.94 -26.18 14.01
N THR A 586 -34.62 -26.04 13.83
CA THR A 586 -33.87 -26.67 12.72
C THR A 586 -32.95 -27.80 13.20
N GLU A 587 -33.28 -28.50 14.28
CA GLU A 587 -32.64 -29.78 14.64
C GLU A 587 -33.50 -30.94 14.14
N THR A 588 -33.41 -31.24 12.84
CA THR A 588 -33.58 -32.57 12.22
C THR A 588 -33.45 -32.49 10.70
N SER A 589 -32.32 -31.98 10.22
CA SER A 589 -31.81 -32.37 8.91
C SER A 589 -30.31 -32.51 9.02
N ALA A 590 -29.84 -33.77 8.99
CA ALA A 590 -28.43 -34.13 9.03
C ALA A 590 -27.68 -33.46 7.86
N VAL A 591 -26.92 -32.41 8.17
CA VAL A 591 -25.83 -31.90 7.32
C VAL A 591 -24.75 -31.35 8.26
N ASP A 592 -23.59 -31.99 8.17
CA ASP A 592 -22.26 -31.65 8.68
C ASP A 592 -22.13 -31.24 10.16
N SER A 593 -21.56 -32.20 10.89
CA SER A 593 -20.99 -32.14 12.23
C SER A 593 -20.36 -30.79 12.60
N VAL A 594 -20.71 -30.38 13.81
CA VAL A 594 -20.23 -29.25 14.61
C VAL A 594 -18.73 -29.38 15.00
N ASP A 595 -17.96 -30.26 14.36
CA ASP A 595 -16.53 -30.50 14.60
C ASP A 595 -15.58 -29.84 13.58
N ASP A 596 -16.13 -29.15 12.56
CA ASP A 596 -15.34 -28.47 11.51
C ASP A 596 -15.52 -26.94 11.56
N LEU A 597 -15.94 -26.42 12.72
CA LEU A 597 -15.91 -24.99 13.02
C LEU A 597 -14.45 -24.61 13.20
N ASP A 598 -13.76 -24.43 12.09
CA ASP A 598 -12.37 -24.06 12.12
C ASP A 598 -12.25 -22.70 12.83
N VAL A 599 -11.76 -22.79 14.07
CA VAL A 599 -11.27 -21.69 14.87
C VAL A 599 -10.25 -20.88 14.05
N SER A 600 -9.72 -21.42 12.94
CA SER A 600 -8.94 -20.73 11.91
C SER A 600 -9.58 -19.48 11.32
N LEU A 601 -10.89 -19.25 11.40
CA LEU A 601 -11.38 -17.94 10.95
C LEU A 601 -10.82 -16.79 11.80
N PHE A 602 -10.47 -17.08 13.05
CA PHE A 602 -9.79 -16.18 13.99
C PHE A 602 -8.37 -16.64 14.35
N SER A 603 -7.98 -17.90 14.09
CA SER A 603 -6.62 -18.42 14.27
C SER A 603 -5.76 -18.50 12.99
N ASP A 604 -6.33 -18.42 11.77
CA ASP A 604 -5.59 -18.07 10.54
C ASP A 604 -5.21 -16.58 10.55
N PHE A 605 -5.78 -15.81 11.48
CA PHE A 605 -5.20 -14.55 11.94
C PHE A 605 -4.06 -14.83 12.93
N GLU A 606 -3.14 -15.73 12.57
CA GLU A 606 -1.89 -16.10 13.28
C GLU A 606 -0.89 -14.93 13.41
N GLY A 607 -1.39 -13.69 13.30
CA GLY A 607 -0.69 -12.49 13.65
C GLY A 607 -1.52 -11.50 14.47
N VAL A 608 -2.84 -11.62 14.63
CA VAL A 608 -3.57 -10.76 15.58
C VAL A 608 -3.45 -11.39 16.97
N GLY A 609 -2.25 -11.35 17.55
CA GLY A 609 -1.94 -11.80 18.92
C GLY A 609 -2.66 -11.03 20.04
N LEU A 610 -3.79 -10.39 19.71
CA LEU A 610 -4.71 -9.70 20.60
C LEU A 610 -6.16 -10.21 20.47
N LEU A 611 -6.40 -11.29 19.71
CA LEU A 611 -7.65 -12.05 19.71
C LEU A 611 -7.49 -13.42 20.41
N ASP A 612 -6.26 -13.94 20.50
CA ASP A 612 -5.97 -15.27 21.05
C ASP A 612 -5.94 -15.37 22.59
N THR A 613 -6.14 -14.28 23.33
CA THR A 613 -6.10 -14.31 24.80
C THR A 613 -7.47 -14.42 25.48
N MET A 614 -8.56 -14.49 24.71
CA MET A 614 -9.86 -14.89 25.25
C MET A 614 -10.14 -16.30 24.78
N ASP A 615 -9.99 -17.24 25.72
CA ASP A 615 -10.33 -18.65 25.60
C ASP A 615 -11.82 -18.80 25.23
N PHE A 616 -12.11 -18.70 23.93
CA PHE A 616 -13.45 -18.87 23.34
C PHE A 616 -13.96 -20.31 23.49
N ALA A 617 -13.07 -21.28 23.76
CA ALA A 617 -13.44 -22.66 24.04
C ALA A 617 -13.98 -22.82 25.48
N SER A 618 -13.38 -22.15 26.46
CA SER A 618 -13.77 -22.29 27.87
C SER A 618 -15.19 -21.83 28.23
N VAL A 619 -15.81 -20.97 27.42
CA VAL A 619 -17.16 -20.42 27.69
C VAL A 619 -18.28 -21.34 27.15
N LEU A 620 -17.97 -22.24 26.21
CA LEU A 620 -18.94 -23.19 25.67
C LEU A 620 -18.97 -24.53 26.42
N ASP A 621 -17.87 -24.92 27.08
CA ASP A 621 -17.80 -26.17 27.84
C ASP A 621 -18.52 -26.13 29.21
N GLN A 622 -18.94 -24.96 29.69
CA GLN A 622 -19.64 -24.84 30.99
C GLN A 622 -21.17 -24.94 30.92
N VAL A 623 -21.74 -25.33 29.78
CA VAL A 623 -23.21 -25.52 29.63
C VAL A 623 -23.62 -27.00 29.53
N TRP A 624 -22.67 -27.94 29.62
CA TRP A 624 -22.97 -29.38 29.60
C TRP A 624 -22.40 -30.19 30.76
N TYR A 625 -22.44 -29.64 31.99
CA TYR A 625 -22.53 -30.44 33.23
C TYR A 625 -23.26 -29.71 34.36
#